data_AF-G8YTH2-F1
#
_entry.id   AF-G8YTH2-F1
#
_cell.length_a   1.000
_cell.length_b   1.000
_cell.length_c   1.000
_cell.angle_alpha   90.00
_cell.angle_beta   90.00
_cell.angle_gamma   90.00
#
_symmetry.space_group_name_H-M   'P 1'
#
loop_
_entity.id
_entity.type
_entity.pdbx_description
1 polymer ?
#
loop_
_entity_poly.entity_id
_entity_poly.type
_entity_poly.pdbx_seq_one_letter_code
_entity_poly.pdbx_strand_id
1 'polypeptide(L)'
;MIRSNFGKLALPFRKTSQMLSTWTPPSHFSNPDSIPKTYEAGSERNSSTVHAESERLKVQELEELRKDRKNNSIKEFTSLIALCILGYFAVDNYVNRIKLERLNQETTAINLKTLQIQQANFLNAKKQKDLQILSERKDHDKRCFKMSLHIALLRKQLIELGIEPAKVDEAVREFEKSVKMDNSSKNISGQTLWIDDNSRTYSFES
;
A
#
# COMPACT_ATOMS: atom_id res chain seq x y z
N MET A 1 39.96 -6.74 -4.05
CA MET A 1 39.44 -7.44 -2.85
C MET A 1 39.42 -6.45 -1.69
N ILE A 2 38.24 -5.92 -1.35
CA ILE A 2 38.06 -5.01 -0.21
C ILE A 2 36.94 -5.63 0.63
N ARG A 3 37.30 -6.13 1.81
CA ARG A 3 36.35 -6.68 2.80
C ARG A 3 35.86 -5.53 3.68
N SER A 4 34.58 -5.18 3.58
CA SER A 4 33.94 -4.28 4.53
C SER A 4 33.12 -5.07 5.54
N ASN A 5 33.60 -5.11 6.78
CA ASN A 5 32.86 -5.57 7.95
C ASN A 5 31.71 -4.58 8.25
N PHE A 6 30.47 -4.99 8.02
CA PHE A 6 29.31 -4.29 8.59
C PHE A 6 28.88 -5.03 9.85
N GLY A 7 29.26 -4.45 11.00
CA GLY A 7 28.79 -4.86 12.32
C GLY A 7 27.27 -4.72 12.43
N LYS A 8 26.67 -5.73 13.04
CA LYS A 8 25.26 -5.77 13.46
C LYS A 8 25.00 -4.65 14.47
N LEU A 9 24.32 -3.59 14.05
CA LEU A 9 23.65 -2.66 14.96
C LEU A 9 22.25 -3.22 15.26
N ALA A 10 22.13 -3.91 16.38
CA ALA A 10 20.85 -4.31 16.94
C ALA A 10 20.16 -3.06 17.53
N LEU A 11 19.12 -2.57 16.86
CA LEU A 11 18.25 -1.54 17.40
C LEU A 11 17.27 -2.19 18.39
N PRO A 12 17.11 -1.67 19.62
CA PRO A 12 16.11 -2.17 20.55
C PRO A 12 14.70 -1.83 20.04
N PHE A 13 13.83 -2.85 20.05
CA PHE A 13 12.41 -2.75 19.76
C PHE A 13 11.72 -1.85 20.78
N ARG A 14 11.52 -0.58 20.43
CA ARG A 14 10.77 0.39 21.24
C ARG A 14 9.29 0.07 21.11
N LYS A 15 8.67 -0.44 22.18
CA LYS A 15 7.21 -0.49 22.35
C LYS A 15 6.69 0.94 22.22
N THR A 16 6.10 1.29 21.08
CA THR A 16 5.32 2.51 20.95
C THR A 16 3.98 2.27 21.64
N SER A 17 3.81 2.87 22.81
CA SER A 17 2.49 3.10 23.40
C SER A 17 1.59 3.70 22.33
N GLN A 18 0.50 3.01 22.01
CA GLN A 18 -0.55 3.52 21.15
C GLN A 18 -1.16 4.73 21.86
N MET A 19 -0.76 5.93 21.43
CA MET A 19 -1.52 7.14 21.68
C MET A 19 -2.83 6.98 20.91
N LEU A 20 -3.95 6.85 21.62
CA LEU A 20 -5.29 7.00 21.05
C LEU A 20 -5.36 8.37 20.37
N SER A 21 -5.21 8.41 19.05
CA SER A 21 -5.67 9.54 18.27
C SER A 21 -7.19 9.45 18.22
N THR A 22 -7.88 10.26 19.02
CA THR A 22 -9.29 10.57 18.80
C THR A 22 -9.40 11.44 17.56
N TRP A 23 -9.17 10.83 16.39
CA TRP A 23 -9.58 11.40 15.12
C TRP A 23 -10.87 10.68 14.74
N THR A 24 -11.99 11.14 15.31
CA THR A 24 -13.30 10.72 14.83
C THR A 24 -13.41 11.17 13.36
N PRO A 25 -13.61 10.25 12.40
CA PRO A 25 -13.83 10.66 11.03
C PRO A 25 -15.07 11.55 10.96
N PRO A 26 -15.15 12.51 10.02
CA PRO A 26 -16.32 13.35 9.83
C PRO A 26 -17.59 12.51 9.76
N SER A 27 -18.64 12.96 10.47
CA SER A 27 -19.86 12.21 10.75
C SER A 27 -20.61 11.66 9.52
N HIS A 28 -20.29 12.17 8.32
CA HIS A 28 -20.84 11.69 7.06
C HIS A 28 -20.44 10.27 6.65
N PHE A 29 -19.34 9.72 7.17
CA PHE A 29 -18.93 8.34 6.84
C PHE A 29 -19.53 7.29 7.77
N SER A 30 -20.12 7.70 8.90
CA SER A 30 -20.60 6.80 9.93
C SER A 30 -22.10 6.51 9.84
N ASN A 31 -22.85 7.26 9.02
CA ASN A 31 -24.31 7.18 8.97
C ASN A 31 -24.80 6.97 7.52
N PRO A 32 -25.38 5.80 7.17
CA PRO A 32 -25.81 5.49 5.81
C PRO A 32 -26.96 6.36 5.30
N ASP A 33 -27.69 7.04 6.20
CA ASP A 33 -28.80 7.93 5.85
C ASP A 33 -28.36 9.40 5.58
N SER A 34 -27.11 9.76 5.88
CA SER A 34 -26.60 11.13 5.67
C SER A 34 -25.74 11.22 4.40
N ILE A 35 -26.40 11.30 3.26
CA ILE A 35 -25.71 11.51 1.98
C ILE A 35 -25.25 12.97 1.90
N PRO A 36 -23.97 13.27 1.59
CA PRO A 36 -23.51 14.64 1.42
C PRO A 36 -24.26 15.33 0.28
N LYS A 37 -24.69 16.57 0.51
CA LYS A 37 -25.38 17.40 -0.49
C LYS A 37 -24.49 17.55 -1.72
N THR A 38 -24.99 17.12 -2.88
CA THR A 38 -24.37 17.42 -4.17
C THR A 38 -24.46 18.92 -4.44
N TYR A 39 -23.50 19.46 -5.20
CA TYR A 39 -23.32 20.90 -5.44
C TYR A 39 -24.52 21.59 -6.14
N GLU A 40 -25.58 20.87 -6.47
CA GLU A 40 -26.74 21.38 -7.21
C GLU A 40 -28.07 21.37 -6.43
N ALA A 41 -28.09 20.98 -5.15
CA ALA A 41 -29.30 21.00 -4.33
C ALA A 41 -29.35 22.24 -3.42
N GLY A 42 -29.50 23.42 -4.04
CA GLY A 42 -29.53 24.71 -3.34
C GLY A 42 -30.00 25.88 -4.20
N SER A 43 -30.91 25.65 -5.15
CA SER A 43 -31.61 26.72 -5.85
C SER A 43 -33.10 26.62 -5.53
N GLU A 44 -33.50 27.17 -4.39
CA GLU A 44 -34.76 27.93 -4.27
C GLU A 44 -34.90 28.55 -2.87
N ARG A 45 -35.33 29.82 -2.89
CA ARG A 45 -35.69 30.72 -1.76
C ARG A 45 -34.55 31.45 -1.04
N ASN A 46 -34.27 32.66 -1.52
CA ASN A 46 -34.67 33.90 -0.83
C ASN A 46 -34.20 35.12 -1.66
N SER A 47 -34.99 35.50 -2.66
CA SER A 47 -34.90 36.81 -3.29
C SER A 47 -35.55 37.85 -2.36
N SER A 48 -34.82 38.24 -1.33
CA SER A 48 -35.13 39.43 -0.54
C SER A 48 -34.68 40.64 -1.35
N THR A 49 -35.64 41.33 -1.93
CA THR A 49 -35.54 42.69 -2.44
C THR A 49 -34.87 43.60 -1.40
N VAL A 50 -33.61 43.96 -1.62
CA VAL A 50 -32.98 45.13 -1.00
C VAL A 50 -33.25 46.33 -1.91
N HIS A 51 -34.48 46.83 -1.85
CA HIS A 51 -34.84 48.15 -2.37
C HIS A 51 -34.96 49.08 -1.17
N ALA A 52 -33.85 49.63 -0.69
CA ALA A 52 -33.86 50.71 0.30
C ALA A 52 -32.49 51.37 0.46
N GLU A 53 -31.89 51.91 -0.62
CA GLU A 53 -30.89 52.99 -0.45
C GLU A 53 -30.64 53.86 -1.69
N SER A 54 -31.50 53.80 -2.71
CA SER A 54 -31.26 54.53 -3.97
C SER A 54 -31.75 55.98 -3.98
N GLU A 55 -32.32 56.51 -2.88
CA GLU A 55 -32.90 57.87 -2.87
C GLU A 55 -32.13 58.92 -2.08
N ARG A 56 -31.05 58.57 -1.36
CA ARG A 56 -30.23 59.58 -0.65
C ARG A 56 -29.02 60.12 -1.40
N LEU A 57 -28.64 59.50 -2.52
CA LEU A 57 -27.42 59.90 -3.25
C LEU A 57 -27.63 61.03 -4.28
N LYS A 58 -28.87 61.36 -4.65
CA LYS A 58 -29.13 62.35 -5.72
C LYS A 58 -28.99 63.82 -5.32
N VAL A 59 -28.98 64.15 -4.03
CA VAL A 59 -28.83 65.56 -3.59
C VAL A 59 -27.36 65.94 -3.36
N GLN A 60 -26.47 64.94 -3.22
CA GLN A 60 -25.04 65.17 -3.02
C GLN A 60 -24.24 65.24 -4.33
N GLU A 61 -24.82 64.76 -5.44
CA GLU A 61 -24.19 64.66 -6.77
C GLU A 61 -24.08 66.03 -7.49
N LEU A 62 -24.86 67.05 -7.10
CA LEU A 62 -24.86 68.34 -7.79
C LEU A 62 -23.85 69.38 -7.24
N GLU A 63 -23.36 69.22 -6.00
CA GLU A 63 -22.34 70.11 -5.42
C GLU A 63 -20.89 69.62 -5.62
N GLU A 64 -20.65 68.33 -5.85
CA GLU A 64 -19.29 67.80 -6.07
C GLU A 64 -18.71 68.12 -7.46
N LEU A 65 -19.57 68.31 -8.47
CA LEU A 65 -19.18 68.55 -9.87
C LEU A 65 -18.30 69.79 -10.11
N ARG A 66 -18.20 70.73 -9.15
CA ARG A 66 -17.34 71.92 -9.27
C ARG A 66 -15.96 71.75 -8.59
N LYS A 67 -15.81 70.80 -7.67
CA LYS A 67 -14.53 70.38 -7.06
C LYS A 67 -13.92 69.17 -7.78
N ASP A 68 -14.68 68.54 -8.66
CA ASP A 68 -14.32 67.32 -9.37
C ASP A 68 -13.34 67.51 -10.53
N ARG A 69 -13.15 68.69 -11.14
CA ARG A 69 -12.25 68.77 -12.31
C ARG A 69 -10.77 68.47 -12.00
N LYS A 70 -10.31 68.70 -10.76
CA LYS A 70 -8.95 68.36 -10.30
C LYS A 70 -8.89 67.00 -9.59
N ASN A 71 -9.97 66.60 -8.91
CA ASN A 71 -10.12 65.27 -8.30
C ASN A 71 -10.35 64.17 -9.34
N ASN A 72 -10.94 64.47 -10.50
CA ASN A 72 -11.16 63.52 -11.59
C ASN A 72 -9.83 63.08 -12.21
N SER A 73 -8.87 63.99 -12.39
CA SER A 73 -7.53 63.61 -12.85
C SER A 73 -6.81 62.70 -11.84
N ILE A 74 -6.88 63.00 -10.54
CA ILE A 74 -6.30 62.12 -9.49
C ILE A 74 -7.04 60.77 -9.42
N LYS A 75 -8.38 60.78 -9.52
CA LYS A 75 -9.22 59.57 -9.60
C LYS A 75 -8.87 58.74 -10.83
N GLU A 76 -8.63 59.36 -11.98
CA GLU A 76 -8.17 58.73 -13.23
C GLU A 76 -6.76 58.14 -13.09
N PHE A 77 -5.83 58.85 -12.46
CA PHE A 77 -4.50 58.30 -12.14
C PHE A 77 -4.59 57.11 -11.18
N THR A 78 -5.42 57.18 -10.13
CA THR A 78 -5.64 56.05 -9.23
C THR A 78 -6.35 54.88 -9.93
N SER A 79 -7.23 55.15 -10.89
CA SER A 79 -7.89 54.13 -11.70
C SER A 79 -6.90 53.44 -12.65
N LEU A 80 -6.00 54.21 -13.29
CA LEU A 80 -4.90 53.65 -14.09
C LEU A 80 -3.94 52.82 -13.24
N ILE A 81 -3.57 53.30 -12.06
CA ILE A 81 -2.72 52.54 -11.14
C ILE A 81 -3.43 51.28 -10.66
N ALA A 82 -4.72 51.35 -10.33
CA ALA A 82 -5.52 50.19 -9.96
C ALA A 82 -5.63 49.18 -11.11
N LEU A 83 -5.81 49.64 -12.35
CA LEU A 83 -5.81 48.82 -13.55
C LEU A 83 -4.45 48.13 -13.76
N CYS A 84 -3.35 48.86 -13.56
CA CYS A 84 -2.00 48.31 -13.65
C CYS A 84 -1.73 47.27 -12.56
N ILE A 85 -2.14 47.52 -11.32
CA ILE A 85 -2.01 46.57 -10.20
C ILE A 85 -2.84 45.32 -10.47
N LEU A 86 -4.08 45.48 -10.93
CA LEU A 86 -4.96 44.36 -11.28
C LEU A 86 -4.41 43.57 -12.46
N GLY A 87 -3.88 44.25 -13.48
CA GLY A 87 -3.22 43.63 -14.62
C GLY A 87 -1.97 42.85 -14.22
N TYR A 88 -1.12 43.43 -13.35
CA TYR A 88 0.04 42.75 -12.80
C TYR A 88 -0.37 41.52 -11.98
N PHE A 89 -1.38 41.64 -11.12
CA PHE A 89 -1.90 40.53 -10.32
C PHE A 89 -2.48 39.42 -11.20
N ALA A 90 -3.19 39.77 -12.28
CA ALA A 90 -3.72 38.80 -13.23
C ALA A 90 -2.61 38.04 -13.96
N VAL A 91 -1.55 38.74 -14.38
CA VAL A 91 -0.39 38.13 -15.04
C VAL A 91 0.37 37.22 -14.07
N ASP A 92 0.62 37.67 -12.84
CA ASP A 92 1.29 36.85 -11.81
C ASP A 92 0.47 35.61 -11.47
N ASN A 93 -0.85 35.75 -11.32
CA ASN A 93 -1.75 34.62 -11.08
C ASN A 93 -1.72 33.61 -12.24
N TYR A 94 -1.69 34.07 -13.49
CA TYR A 94 -1.60 33.21 -14.67
C TYR A 94 -0.28 32.45 -14.73
N VAL A 95 0.85 33.13 -14.51
CA VAL A 95 2.18 32.50 -14.49
C VAL A 95 2.28 31.46 -13.36
N ASN A 96 1.80 31.80 -12.17
CA ASN A 96 1.76 30.90 -11.03
C ASN A 96 0.86 29.69 -11.31
N ARG A 97 -0.31 29.89 -11.93
CA ARG A 97 -1.21 28.80 -12.32
C ARG A 97 -0.53 27.82 -13.28
N ILE A 98 0.16 28.31 -14.31
CA ILE A 98 0.89 27.43 -15.25
C ILE A 98 1.98 26.64 -14.54
N LYS A 99 2.72 27.29 -13.64
CA LYS A 99 3.77 26.62 -12.87
C LYS A 99 3.20 25.52 -11.98
N LEU A 100 2.09 25.79 -11.28
CA LEU A 100 1.39 24.80 -10.47
C LEU A 100 0.85 23.65 -11.32
N GLU A 101 0.29 23.95 -12.49
CA GLU A 101 -0.24 22.93 -13.40
C GLU A 101 0.86 21.98 -13.88
N ARG A 102 2.02 22.52 -14.29
CA ARG A 102 3.18 21.70 -14.68
C ARG A 102 3.64 20.81 -13.53
N LEU A 103 3.78 21.36 -12.32
CA LEU A 103 4.21 20.58 -11.15
C LEU A 103 3.18 19.51 -10.77
N ASN A 104 1.88 19.80 -10.92
CA ASN A 104 0.81 18.83 -10.71
C ASN A 104 0.88 17.70 -11.76
N GLN A 105 1.07 18.03 -13.04
CA GLN A 105 1.23 17.06 -14.12
C GLN A 105 2.46 16.16 -13.89
N GLU A 106 3.59 16.72 -13.49
CA GLU A 106 4.80 15.95 -13.16
C GLU A 106 4.54 15.02 -11.97
N THR A 107 3.93 15.53 -10.89
CA THR A 107 3.64 14.75 -9.68
C THR A 107 2.67 13.62 -9.96
N THR A 108 1.60 13.87 -10.72
CA THR A 108 0.61 12.86 -11.09
C THR A 108 1.23 11.80 -12.00
N ALA A 109 2.07 12.19 -12.98
CA ALA A 109 2.80 11.26 -13.82
C ALA A 109 3.76 10.37 -13.01
N ILE A 110 4.47 10.95 -12.03
CA ILE A 110 5.36 10.19 -11.13
C ILE A 110 4.57 9.20 -10.27
N ASN A 111 3.44 9.64 -9.71
CA ASN A 111 2.60 8.78 -8.87
C ASN A 111 2.05 7.58 -9.68
N LEU A 112 1.54 7.84 -10.89
CA LEU A 112 1.04 6.77 -11.78
C LEU A 112 2.15 5.79 -12.16
N LYS A 113 3.35 6.26 -12.50
CA LYS A 113 4.50 5.39 -12.78
C LYS A 113 4.90 4.57 -11.56
N THR A 114 4.88 5.17 -10.37
CA THR A 114 5.20 4.48 -9.12
C THR A 114 4.20 3.37 -8.84
N LEU A 115 2.90 3.65 -9.02
CA LEU A 115 1.85 2.65 -8.88
C LEU A 115 2.04 1.50 -9.88
N GLN A 116 2.33 1.80 -11.14
CA GLN A 116 2.61 0.78 -12.17
C GLN A 116 3.79 -0.10 -11.80
N ILE A 117 4.89 0.50 -11.29
CA ILE A 117 6.07 -0.25 -10.84
C ILE A 117 5.71 -1.15 -9.65
N GLN A 118 4.95 -0.64 -8.68
CA GLN A 118 4.51 -1.44 -7.54
C GLN A 118 3.61 -2.62 -7.97
N GLN A 119 2.70 -2.39 -8.92
CA GLN A 119 1.85 -3.43 -9.48
C GLN A 119 2.68 -4.48 -10.23
N ALA A 120 3.65 -4.06 -11.05
CA ALA A 120 4.55 -4.97 -11.74
C ALA A 120 5.40 -5.81 -10.78
N ASN A 121 5.94 -5.17 -9.73
CA ASN A 121 6.72 -5.85 -8.70
C ASN A 121 5.88 -6.88 -7.92
N PHE A 122 4.63 -6.53 -7.59
CA PHE A 122 3.71 -7.46 -6.93
C PHE A 122 3.43 -8.68 -7.82
N LEU A 123 3.16 -8.47 -9.11
CA LEU A 123 2.94 -9.57 -10.06
C LEU A 123 4.17 -10.46 -10.22
N ASN A 124 5.37 -9.88 -10.28
CA ASN A 124 6.61 -10.63 -10.37
C ASN A 124 6.90 -11.44 -9.10
N ALA A 125 6.68 -10.84 -7.92
CA ALA A 125 6.83 -11.54 -6.64
C ALA A 125 5.83 -12.70 -6.51
N LYS A 126 4.58 -12.50 -6.96
CA LYS A 126 3.57 -13.56 -7.00
C LYS A 126 4.00 -14.71 -7.90
N LYS A 127 4.45 -14.42 -9.13
CA LYS A 127 4.96 -15.45 -10.05
C LYS A 127 6.13 -16.23 -9.47
N GLN A 128 7.06 -15.55 -8.79
CA GLN A 128 8.21 -16.22 -8.15
C GLN A 128 7.75 -17.17 -7.03
N LYS A 129 6.78 -16.75 -6.21
CA LYS A 129 6.18 -17.60 -5.18
C LYS A 129 5.48 -18.81 -5.78
N ASP A 130 4.71 -18.62 -6.86
CA ASP A 130 4.01 -19.71 -7.52
C ASP A 130 4.99 -20.73 -8.13
N LEU A 131 6.10 -20.27 -8.73
CA LEU A 131 7.16 -21.14 -9.24
C LEU A 131 7.87 -21.90 -8.12
N GLN A 132 8.14 -21.24 -6.99
CA GLN A 132 8.73 -21.89 -5.83
C GLN A 132 7.82 -23.01 -5.31
N ILE A 133 6.52 -22.74 -5.11
CA ILE A 133 5.56 -23.74 -4.66
C ILE A 133 5.48 -24.92 -5.63
N LEU A 134 5.51 -24.65 -6.94
CA LEU A 134 5.51 -25.71 -7.95
C LEU A 134 6.78 -26.58 -7.87
N SER A 135 7.95 -25.97 -7.65
CA SER A 135 9.19 -26.70 -7.47
C SER A 135 9.17 -27.56 -6.19
N GLU A 136 8.65 -27.02 -5.09
CA GLU A 136 8.50 -27.74 -3.83
C GLU A 136 7.57 -28.94 -3.97
N ARG A 137 6.44 -28.78 -4.68
CA ARG A 137 5.51 -29.89 -4.99
C ARG A 137 6.20 -30.96 -5.82
N LYS A 138 6.90 -30.57 -6.89
CA LYS A 138 7.64 -31.51 -7.75
C LYS A 138 8.70 -32.29 -6.96
N ASP A 139 9.42 -31.63 -6.06
CA ASP A 139 10.46 -32.29 -5.27
C ASP A 139 9.87 -33.17 -4.15
N HIS A 140 8.71 -32.81 -3.61
CA HIS A 140 7.93 -33.69 -2.74
C HIS A 140 7.48 -34.96 -3.49
N ASP A 141 6.90 -34.82 -4.68
CA ASP A 141 6.44 -35.95 -5.49
C ASP A 141 7.58 -36.90 -5.86
N LYS A 142 8.75 -36.37 -6.21
CA LYS A 142 9.96 -37.18 -6.46
C LYS A 142 10.37 -37.97 -5.22
N ARG A 143 10.31 -37.38 -4.03
CA ARG A 143 10.65 -38.06 -2.77
C ARG A 143 9.65 -39.18 -2.48
N CYS A 144 8.35 -38.90 -2.61
CA CYS A 144 7.28 -39.88 -2.47
C CYS A 144 7.44 -41.04 -3.48
N PHE A 145 7.81 -40.74 -4.73
CA PHE A 145 8.06 -41.75 -5.76
C PHE A 145 9.28 -42.62 -5.44
N LYS A 146 10.39 -42.05 -4.98
CA LYS A 146 11.56 -42.84 -4.54
C LYS A 146 11.20 -43.74 -3.36
N MET A 147 10.48 -43.20 -2.39
CA MET A 147 10.03 -43.96 -1.22
C MET A 147 9.11 -45.12 -1.62
N SER A 148 8.11 -44.88 -2.49
CA SER A 148 7.22 -45.94 -2.96
C SER A 148 7.95 -47.01 -3.77
N LEU A 149 8.92 -46.62 -4.59
CA LEU A 149 9.79 -47.54 -5.31
C LEU A 149 10.62 -48.42 -4.35
N HIS A 150 11.24 -47.81 -3.33
CA HIS A 150 12.00 -48.55 -2.33
C HIS A 150 11.11 -49.53 -1.55
N ILE A 151 9.91 -49.11 -1.16
CA ILE A 151 8.94 -50.00 -0.48
C ILE A 151 8.55 -51.16 -1.39
N ALA A 152 8.27 -50.91 -2.66
CA ALA A 152 7.93 -51.96 -3.62
C ALA A 152 9.09 -52.95 -3.83
N LEU A 153 10.32 -52.45 -3.93
CA LEU A 153 11.51 -53.29 -4.06
C LEU A 153 11.73 -54.16 -2.82
N LEU A 154 11.63 -53.59 -1.61
CA LEU A 154 11.76 -54.32 -0.35
C LEU A 154 10.69 -55.41 -0.22
N ARG A 155 9.44 -55.11 -0.61
CA ARG A 155 8.38 -56.12 -0.64
C ARG A 155 8.70 -57.27 -1.58
N LYS A 156 9.22 -56.98 -2.78
CA LYS A 156 9.64 -58.01 -3.73
C LYS A 156 10.78 -58.87 -3.15
N GLN A 157 11.78 -58.25 -2.53
CA GLN A 157 12.91 -58.96 -1.89
C GLN A 157 12.44 -59.86 -0.74
N LEU A 158 11.51 -59.41 0.10
CA LEU A 158 10.94 -60.23 1.18
C LEU A 158 10.21 -61.45 0.63
N ILE A 159 9.41 -61.26 -0.43
CA ILE A 159 8.72 -62.36 -1.11
C ILE A 159 9.74 -63.36 -1.69
N GLU A 160 10.83 -62.89 -2.32
CA GLU A 160 11.89 -63.75 -2.84
C GLU A 160 12.63 -64.54 -1.75
N LEU A 161 12.71 -63.99 -0.53
CA LEU A 161 13.28 -64.65 0.66
C LEU A 161 12.29 -65.55 1.41
N GLY A 162 11.05 -65.68 0.93
CA GLY A 162 10.01 -66.51 1.54
C GLY A 162 9.37 -65.91 2.80
N ILE A 163 9.57 -64.61 3.06
CA ILE A 163 8.97 -63.89 4.19
C ILE A 163 7.76 -63.10 3.68
N GLU A 164 6.60 -63.29 4.30
CA GLU A 164 5.40 -62.55 3.92
C GLU A 164 5.53 -61.07 4.34
N PRO A 165 5.38 -60.11 3.41
CA PRO A 165 5.52 -58.70 3.73
C PRO A 165 4.39 -58.22 4.64
N ALA A 166 4.74 -57.44 5.66
CA ALA A 166 3.76 -56.82 6.55
C ALA A 166 2.75 -55.94 5.79
N LYS A 167 1.50 -55.90 6.29
CA LYS A 167 0.44 -55.05 5.73
C LYS A 167 0.86 -53.58 5.82
N VAL A 168 0.44 -52.80 4.82
CA VAL A 168 0.80 -51.38 4.67
C VAL A 168 0.51 -50.61 5.98
N ASP A 169 -0.66 -50.83 6.58
CA ASP A 169 -1.13 -50.08 7.75
C ASP A 169 -0.33 -50.40 9.02
N GLU A 170 0.14 -51.64 9.16
CA GLU A 170 0.96 -52.06 10.30
C GLU A 170 2.37 -51.47 10.20
N ALA A 171 2.96 -51.50 9.01
CA ALA A 171 4.25 -50.88 8.75
C ALA A 171 4.22 -49.35 8.94
N VAL A 172 3.14 -48.68 8.54
CA VAL A 172 2.95 -47.24 8.79
C VAL A 172 2.81 -46.94 10.28
N ARG A 173 2.03 -47.74 11.02
CA ARG A 173 1.88 -47.57 12.46
C ARG A 173 3.19 -47.75 13.23
N GLU A 174 4.02 -48.73 12.85
CA GLU A 174 5.35 -48.90 13.45
C GLU A 174 6.33 -47.81 13.04
N PHE A 175 6.25 -47.34 11.79
CA PHE A 175 7.04 -46.21 11.32
C PHE A 175 6.69 -44.93 12.08
N GLU A 176 5.42 -44.57 12.22
CA GLU A 176 4.99 -43.39 12.97
C GLU A 176 5.33 -43.47 14.46
N LYS A 177 5.35 -44.68 15.03
CA LYS A 177 5.80 -44.92 16.40
C LYS A 177 7.30 -44.70 16.59
N SER A 178 8.11 -45.12 15.61
CA SER A 178 9.58 -45.12 15.67
C SER A 178 10.23 -43.86 15.07
N VAL A 179 9.50 -43.13 14.23
CA VAL A 179 9.97 -41.95 13.51
C VAL A 179 9.20 -40.73 13.98
N LYS A 180 9.86 -39.93 14.84
CA LYS A 180 9.35 -38.62 15.26
C LYS A 180 10.04 -37.54 14.44
N MET A 181 9.26 -36.83 13.62
CA MET A 181 9.75 -35.72 12.81
C MET A 181 9.66 -34.42 13.61
N ASP A 182 10.79 -33.87 14.03
CA ASP A 182 10.83 -32.54 14.66
C ASP A 182 10.69 -31.46 13.59
N ASN A 183 9.47 -30.94 13.43
CA ASN A 183 9.21 -29.73 12.64
C ASN A 183 9.50 -28.48 13.49
N SER A 184 10.73 -28.35 14.00
CA SER A 184 11.18 -27.11 14.59
C SER A 184 11.31 -26.07 13.48
N SER A 185 10.45 -25.05 13.53
CA SER A 185 10.38 -23.92 12.58
C SER A 185 11.69 -23.11 12.48
N LYS A 186 12.74 -23.48 13.22
CA LYS A 186 14.10 -22.94 13.13
C LYS A 186 15.00 -23.64 12.11
N ASN A 187 14.63 -24.79 11.55
CA ASN A 187 15.49 -25.56 10.66
C ASN A 187 14.87 -25.77 9.27
N ILE A 188 14.81 -24.68 8.49
CA ILE A 188 14.36 -24.69 7.09
C ILE A 188 15.34 -25.44 6.14
N SER A 189 16.48 -25.93 6.65
CA SER A 189 17.52 -26.60 5.85
C SER A 189 18.01 -27.95 6.41
N GLY A 190 17.48 -28.43 7.54
CA GLY A 190 18.03 -29.62 8.20
C GLY A 190 16.96 -30.36 9.00
N GLN A 191 16.31 -31.33 8.36
CA GLN A 191 15.34 -32.20 9.00
C GLN A 191 16.11 -33.35 9.68
N THR A 192 16.30 -33.28 11.00
CA THR A 192 16.93 -34.36 11.78
C THR A 192 15.88 -35.43 12.06
N LEU A 193 16.07 -36.61 11.49
CA LEU A 193 15.26 -37.79 11.73
C LEU A 193 15.76 -38.50 12.99
N TRP A 194 14.98 -38.50 14.06
CA TRP A 194 15.27 -39.36 15.22
C TRP A 194 14.61 -40.71 14.96
N ILE A 195 15.44 -41.74 14.78
CA ILE A 195 15.03 -43.14 14.89
C ILE A 195 15.27 -43.50 16.37
N ASP A 196 14.29 -44.15 17.00
CA ASP A 196 14.28 -44.50 18.43
C ASP A 196 15.65 -44.98 18.98
N ASP A 197 15.92 -44.69 20.27
CA ASP A 197 17.22 -44.66 20.98
C ASP A 197 18.07 -45.96 20.95
N ASN A 198 17.59 -47.03 20.31
CA ASN A 198 18.35 -48.27 20.09
C ASN A 198 19.16 -48.31 18.79
N SER A 199 18.97 -47.35 17.88
CA SER A 199 19.72 -47.29 16.62
C SER A 199 20.68 -46.10 16.62
N ARG A 200 21.97 -46.39 16.40
CA ARG A 200 23.03 -45.38 16.36
C ARG A 200 22.67 -44.27 15.36
N THR A 201 22.69 -43.04 15.85
CA THR A 201 22.52 -41.82 15.07
C THR A 201 23.50 -41.77 13.89
N TYR A 202 22.97 -41.72 12.67
CA TYR A 202 23.74 -41.37 11.48
C TYR A 202 23.47 -39.91 11.12
N SER A 203 24.46 -39.05 11.36
CA SER A 203 24.49 -37.69 10.84
C SER A 203 24.93 -37.73 9.37
N PHE A 204 24.06 -37.29 8.45
CA PHE A 204 24.51 -36.91 7.11
C PHE A 204 25.07 -35.49 7.19
N GLU A 205 26.40 -35.37 7.17
CA GLU A 205 27.05 -34.10 6.83
C GLU A 205 26.85 -33.86 5.33
N SER A 206 26.39 -32.65 5.00
CA SER A 206 26.27 -32.12 3.65
C SER A 206 27.54 -31.41 3.22
#